data_AF-A0A6H2BVW3-F1
#
_entry.id   AF-A0A6H2BVW3-F1
#
_cell.length_a   1.000
_cell.length_b   1.000
_cell.length_c   1.000
_cell.angle_alpha   90.00
_cell.angle_beta   90.00
_cell.angle_gamma   90.00
#
_symmetry.space_group_name_H-M   'P 1'
#
loop_
_entity.id
_entity.type
_entity.pdbx_description
1 polymer ?
#
loop_
_entity_poly.entity_id
_entity_poly.type
_entity_poly.pdbx_seq_one_letter_code
_entity_poly.pdbx_strand_id
1 'polypeptide(L)'
;MSKSLKVSNDRIQQVNMALGVNGYPSQRALAYDTGLSLATISNFLTGKPVSYTSFEELCRKLNLDWREITTSVEVIFPPPRIRTNTQKKTKFKSIPRLGNCN
;
A
#
# COMPACT_ATOMS: atom_id res chain seq x y z
N MET A 1 -14.52 15.10 -18.18
CA MET A 1 -14.86 15.19 -16.75
C MET A 1 -13.59 14.97 -15.93
N SER A 2 -12.87 16.03 -15.58
CA SER A 2 -11.67 15.97 -14.74
C SER A 2 -12.10 15.70 -13.29
N LYS A 3 -12.35 14.44 -12.94
CA LYS A 3 -12.77 14.06 -11.60
C LYS A 3 -11.53 13.97 -10.71
N SER A 4 -11.37 14.92 -9.79
CA SER A 4 -10.37 14.84 -8.74
C SER A 4 -10.89 13.97 -7.60
N LEU A 5 -10.10 12.99 -7.18
CA LEU A 5 -10.38 12.14 -6.02
C LEU A 5 -9.47 12.51 -4.86
N LYS A 6 -9.97 12.32 -3.64
CA LYS A 6 -9.20 12.49 -2.41
C LYS A 6 -9.45 11.32 -1.47
N VAL A 7 -8.43 11.00 -0.68
CA VAL A 7 -8.52 10.00 0.40
C VAL A 7 -9.34 10.61 1.56
N SER A 8 -10.22 9.81 2.17
CA SER A 8 -10.90 10.17 3.41
C SER A 8 -9.90 10.37 4.54
N ASN A 9 -10.09 11.41 5.35
CA ASN A 9 -9.16 11.73 6.44
C ASN A 9 -8.97 10.55 7.41
N ASP A 10 -10.03 9.81 7.71
CA ASP A 10 -10.03 8.59 8.54
C ASP A 10 -9.21 7.45 7.95
N ARG A 11 -9.01 7.43 6.62
CA ARG A 11 -8.31 6.38 5.88
C ARG A 11 -6.86 6.76 5.55
N ILE A 12 -6.43 8.00 5.82
CA ILE A 12 -5.05 8.44 5.57
C ILE A 12 -4.03 7.56 6.33
N GLN A 13 -4.34 7.19 7.58
CA GLN A 13 -3.46 6.31 8.35
C GLN A 13 -3.36 4.91 7.71
N GLN A 14 -4.48 4.38 7.22
CA GLN A 14 -4.52 3.09 6.51
C GLN A 14 -3.66 3.12 5.24
N VAL A 15 -3.73 4.20 4.46
CA VAL A 15 -2.90 4.37 3.26
C VAL A 15 -1.41 4.44 3.62
N ASN A 16 -1.05 5.16 4.70
CA ASN A 16 0.34 5.21 5.16
C ASN A 16 0.86 3.85 5.63
N MET A 17 0.04 3.05 6.32
CA MET A 17 0.43 1.69 6.67
C MET A 17 0.64 0.81 5.42
N ALA A 18 -0.20 0.97 4.40
CA ALA A 18 -0.07 0.23 3.15
C ALA A 18 1.25 0.53 2.42
N LEU A 19 1.80 1.75 2.51
CA LEU A 19 3.15 2.03 1.98
C LEU A 19 4.22 1.12 2.59
N GLY A 20 4.21 1.00 3.92
CA GLY A 20 5.15 0.15 4.64
C GLY A 20 4.96 -1.33 4.32
N VAL A 21 3.71 -1.79 4.26
CA VAL A 21 3.38 -3.20 3.95
C VAL A 21 3.80 -3.57 2.52
N ASN A 22 3.68 -2.65 1.56
CA ASN A 22 4.10 -2.87 0.18
C ASN A 22 5.61 -2.68 -0.04
N GLY A 23 6.37 -2.35 1.01
CA GLY A 23 7.83 -2.25 0.94
C GLY A 23 8.34 -0.94 0.34
N TYR A 24 7.56 0.15 0.38
CA TYR A 24 8.04 1.47 -0.04
C TYR A 24 8.66 2.21 1.16
N PRO A 25 10.00 2.36 1.23
CA PRO A 25 10.65 3.03 2.35
C PRO A 25 10.47 4.56 2.34
N SER A 26 10.04 5.14 1.21
CA SER A 26 9.82 6.58 1.09
C SER A 26 8.86 6.93 -0.04
N GLN A 27 8.27 8.14 0.02
CA GLN A 27 7.44 8.70 -1.04
C GLN A 27 8.19 8.81 -2.38
N ARG A 28 9.51 9.02 -2.34
CA ARG A 28 10.37 9.07 -3.53
C ARG A 28 10.47 7.71 -4.23
N ALA A 29 10.54 6.63 -3.48
CA ALA A 29 10.56 5.28 -4.04
C ALA A 29 9.26 4.99 -4.80
N LEU A 30 8.11 5.38 -4.23
CA LEU A 30 6.82 5.25 -4.89
C LEU A 30 6.71 6.16 -6.12
N ALA A 31 7.19 7.41 -6.03
CA ALA A 31 7.22 8.34 -7.16
C ALA A 31 8.03 7.77 -8.34
N TYR A 32 9.19 7.17 -8.05
CA TYR A 32 10.04 6.54 -9.07
C TYR A 32 9.36 5.32 -9.72
N ASP A 33 8.73 4.45 -8.93
CA ASP A 33 8.05 3.24 -9.44
C ASP A 33 6.76 3.55 -10.22
N THR A 34 6.07 4.63 -9.87
CA THR A 34 4.84 5.07 -10.54
C THR A 34 5.07 6.06 -11.68
N GLY A 35 6.27 6.67 -11.75
CA GLY A 35 6.54 7.78 -12.67
C GLY A 35 5.78 9.07 -12.34
N LEU A 36 5.13 9.15 -11.17
CA LEU A 36 4.37 10.31 -10.75
C LEU A 36 5.25 11.33 -10.01
N SER A 37 4.81 12.58 -9.99
CA SER A 37 5.50 13.63 -9.24
C SER A 37 5.43 13.38 -7.74
N LEU A 38 6.50 13.73 -7.00
CA LEU A 38 6.52 13.65 -5.54
C LEU A 38 5.39 14.48 -4.90
N ALA A 39 5.01 15.60 -5.54
CA ALA A 39 3.89 16.41 -5.10
C ALA A 39 2.56 15.66 -5.21
N THR A 40 2.34 14.87 -6.27
CA THR A 40 1.16 14.01 -6.42
C THR A 40 1.09 12.96 -5.32
N ILE A 41 2.22 12.32 -5.01
CA ILE A 41 2.31 11.33 -3.92
C ILE A 41 2.00 12.00 -2.57
N SER A 42 2.63 13.14 -2.30
CA SER A 42 2.42 13.90 -1.07
C SER A 42 0.96 14.35 -0.93
N ASN A 43 0.35 14.84 -2.01
CA ASN A 43 -1.06 15.22 -2.03
C ASN A 43 -1.97 14.03 -1.73
N PHE A 44 -1.71 12.87 -2.35
CA PHE A 44 -2.47 11.64 -2.08
C PHE A 44 -2.38 11.22 -0.61
N LEU A 45 -1.19 11.23 -0.02
CA LEU A 45 -0.96 10.84 1.38
C LEU A 45 -1.46 11.85 2.41
N THR A 46 -1.65 13.11 2.01
CA THR A 46 -2.22 14.16 2.86
C THR A 46 -3.72 14.31 2.70
N GLY A 47 -4.37 13.48 1.85
CA GLY A 47 -5.80 13.59 1.58
C GLY A 47 -6.18 14.81 0.72
N LYS A 48 -5.23 15.38 -0.01
CA LYS A 48 -5.49 16.44 -1.00
C LYS A 48 -6.04 15.82 -2.30
N PRO A 49 -6.85 16.59 -3.05
CA PRO A 49 -7.39 16.13 -4.32
C PRO A 49 -6.29 15.89 -5.36
N VAL A 50 -6.33 14.74 -6.01
CA VAL A 50 -5.46 14.36 -7.14
C VAL A 50 -6.30 13.85 -8.31
N SER A 51 -5.73 13.81 -9.51
CA SER A 51 -6.43 13.27 -10.69
C SER A 51 -6.84 11.82 -10.48
N TYR A 52 -8.03 11.43 -10.97
CA TYR A 52 -8.49 10.04 -10.96
C TYR A 52 -7.43 9.06 -11.47
N THR A 53 -6.77 9.37 -12.59
CA THR A 53 -5.75 8.50 -13.21
C THR A 53 -4.60 8.22 -12.25
N SER A 54 -4.01 9.28 -11.68
CA SER A 54 -2.93 9.15 -10.70
C SER A 54 -3.40 8.47 -9.41
N PHE A 55 -4.64 8.73 -8.97
CA PHE A 55 -5.21 8.11 -7.77
C PHE A 55 -5.36 6.59 -7.94
N GLU A 56 -5.94 6.17 -9.07
CA GLU A 56 -6.16 4.76 -9.39
C GLU A 56 -4.84 4.02 -9.56
N GLU A 57 -3.85 4.61 -10.24
CA GLU A 57 -2.51 4.03 -10.38
C GLU A 57 -1.83 3.82 -9.03
N LEU A 58 -1.93 4.79 -8.12
CA LEU A 58 -1.39 4.69 -6.77
C LEU A 58 -2.09 3.59 -5.97
N CYS A 59 -3.42 3.55 -6.02
CA CYS A 59 -4.20 2.51 -5.34
C CYS A 59 -3.84 1.13 -5.86
N ARG A 60 -3.73 0.95 -7.18
CA ARG A 60 -3.35 -0.31 -7.81
C ARG A 60 -1.96 -0.76 -7.39
N LYS A 61 -1.00 0.16 -7.27
CA LYS A 61 0.38 -0.12 -6.85
C LYS A 61 0.51 -0.44 -5.37
N LEU A 62 -0.36 0.14 -4.55
CA LEU A 62 -0.46 -0.14 -3.11
C LEU A 62 -1.43 -1.28 -2.80
N ASN A 63 -2.01 -1.90 -3.83
CA ASN A 63 -3.01 -2.96 -3.71
C ASN A 63 -4.19 -2.56 -2.80
N LEU A 64 -4.64 -1.30 -2.94
CA LEU A 64 -5.75 -0.68 -2.24
C LEU A 64 -6.93 -0.48 -3.19
N ASP A 65 -8.15 -0.57 -2.65
CA ASP A 65 -9.35 -0.23 -3.39
C ASP A 65 -9.67 1.26 -3.24
N TRP A 66 -9.58 1.99 -4.36
CA TRP A 66 -9.83 3.44 -4.37
C TRP A 66 -11.25 3.79 -3.89
N ARG A 67 -12.22 2.90 -4.10
CA ARG A 67 -13.61 3.07 -3.68
C ARG A 67 -13.76 3.00 -2.15
N GLU A 68 -12.98 2.17 -1.48
CA GLU A 68 -13.04 1.99 -0.02
C GLU A 68 -12.39 3.14 0.74
N ILE A 69 -11.35 3.75 0.16
CA ILE A 69 -10.58 4.82 0.81
C ILE A 69 -11.06 6.23 0.43
N THR A 70 -11.85 6.36 -0.64
CA THR A 70 -12.49 7.63 -1.03
C THR A 70 -13.69 7.90 -0.13
N THR A 71 -14.00 9.18 0.10
CA THR A 71 -15.20 9.61 0.84
C THR A 71 -16.46 9.36 -0.01
N SER A 72 -16.79 8.10 -0.22
CA SER A 72 -18.09 7.69 -0.75
C SER A 72 -18.82 7.07 0.44
N VAL A 73 -19.79 7.79 0.98
CA VAL A 73 -20.71 7.27 2.00
C VAL A 73 -21.55 6.18 1.32
N GLU A 74 -21.03 4.97 1.21
CA GLU A 74 -21.85 3.78 1.05
C GLU A 74 -21.52 2.83 2.20
N VAL A 75 -22.43 2.92 3.16
CA VAL A 75 -22.62 2.02 4.29
C VAL A 75 -22.82 0.59 3.74
N ILE A 76 -22.23 -0.39 4.45
CA ILE A 76 -22.38 -1.85 4.33
C ILE A 76 -21.44 -2.51 3.31
N PHE A 77 -20.35 -3.12 3.77
CA PHE A 77 -20.09 -4.58 3.76
C PHE A 77 -18.85 -4.87 4.65
N PRO A 78 -18.82 -6.00 5.39
CA PRO A 78 -17.71 -6.32 6.29
C PRO A 78 -16.40 -6.54 5.51
N PRO A 79 -15.24 -6.24 6.12
CA PRO A 79 -13.97 -6.05 5.42
C PRO A 79 -13.55 -7.29 4.63
N PRO A 80 -13.11 -7.17 3.36
CA PRO A 80 -12.34 -8.21 2.74
C PRO A 80 -11.01 -8.32 3.49
N ARG A 81 -10.81 -9.51 4.05
CA ARG A 81 -9.64 -9.95 4.80
C ARG A 81 -8.37 -9.42 4.15
N ILE A 82 -7.57 -8.68 4.91
CA ILE A 82 -6.14 -8.55 4.64
C ILE A 82 -5.60 -9.99 4.60
N ARG A 83 -5.38 -10.54 3.41
CA ARG A 83 -4.51 -11.69 3.26
C ARG A 83 -3.10 -11.16 3.49
N THR A 84 -2.69 -11.11 4.75
CA THR A 84 -1.27 -11.16 5.10
C THR A 84 -0.78 -12.52 4.64
N ASN A 85 -0.45 -12.64 3.35
CA ASN A 85 0.49 -13.65 2.92
C ASN A 85 1.84 -13.19 3.46
N THR A 86 2.05 -13.38 4.76
CA THR A 86 3.38 -13.58 5.33
C THR A 86 3.89 -14.81 4.60
N GLN A 87 4.54 -14.61 3.46
CA GLN A 87 5.39 -15.62 2.89
C GLN A 87 6.38 -15.96 4.00
N LYS A 88 6.12 -17.11 4.64
CA LYS A 88 7.07 -17.82 5.47
C LYS A 88 8.36 -17.82 4.69
N LYS A 89 9.30 -16.94 5.07
CA LYS A 89 10.67 -17.08 4.63
C LYS A 89 11.07 -18.47 5.08
N THR A 90 11.26 -19.31 4.08
CA THR A 90 11.55 -20.72 4.16
C THR A 90 12.62 -20.97 5.22
N LYS A 91 12.26 -21.88 6.12
CA LYS A 91 13.12 -22.64 7.03
C LYS A 91 14.42 -23.04 6.32
N PHE A 92 15.48 -22.26 6.48
CA PHE A 92 16.83 -22.79 6.26
C PHE A 92 17.11 -23.75 7.41
N LYS A 93 16.92 -25.04 7.15
CA LYS A 93 17.47 -26.12 7.97
C LYS A 93 18.99 -25.92 7.99
N SER A 94 19.52 -25.39 9.09
CA SER A 94 20.94 -25.58 9.39
C SER A 94 21.17 -27.06 9.66
N ILE A 95 22.08 -27.60 8.86
CA ILE A 95 22.46 -29.00 8.70
C ILE A 95 22.88 -29.62 10.05
N PRO A 96 22.53 -30.89 10.35
CA PRO A 96 23.09 -31.58 11.51
C PRO A 96 24.58 -31.84 11.25
N ARG A 97 25.46 -31.32 12.12
CA ARG A 97 26.84 -31.82 12.18
C ARG A 97 26.79 -33.22 12.79
N LEU A 98 26.86 -34.20 11.92
CA LEU A 98 27.27 -35.56 12.23
C LEU A 98 28.67 -35.50 12.87
N GLY A 99 28.86 -36.34 13.90
CA GLY A 99 29.99 -36.30 14.81
C GLY A 99 31.36 -36.52 14.16
N ASN A 100 32.41 -36.44 14.96
CA ASN A 100 32.99 -37.66 15.51
C ASN A 100 34.01 -37.33 16.62
N CYS A 101 34.18 -38.33 17.48
CA CYS A 101 35.05 -38.47 18.64
C CYS A 101 36.53 -38.13 18.39
N ASN A 102 37.21 -37.61 19.41
CA ASN A 102 38.19 -38.32 20.25
C ASN A 102 38.55 -37.46 21.47
#